data_AF-A0A1R4KGA4-F1
#
_entry.id   AF-A0A1R4KGA4-F1
#
_cell.length_a   1.000
_cell.length_b   1.000
_cell.length_c   1.000
_cell.angle_alpha   90.00
_cell.angle_beta   90.00
_cell.angle_gamma   90.00
#
_symmetry.space_group_name_H-M   'P 1'
#
loop_
_entity.id
_entity.type
_entity.pdbx_description
1 polymer ?
#
loop_
_entity_poly.entity_id
_entity_poly.type
_entity_poly.pdbx_seq_one_letter_code
_entity_poly.pdbx_strand_id
1 'polypeptide(L)' 'MAAIFVSPENQRAGIGKQLMNHAKKQRDNIVLSVYKENESSFNFYLSQGFTVVSEQIDEHTGHQEYTMSTSI' A
#
# COMPACT_ATOMS: atom_id res chain seq x y z
N MET A 1 6.12 -5.89 -10.48
CA MET A 1 5.71 -5.28 -9.20
C MET A 1 5.91 -3.79 -9.31
N ALA A 2 4.95 -2.99 -8.83
CA ALA A 2 5.07 -1.53 -8.81
C ALA A 2 4.95 -1.08 -7.34
N ALA A 3 5.77 -0.10 -6.96
CA ALA A 3 5.77 0.45 -5.61
C ALA A 3 5.78 1.98 -5.67
N ILE A 4 5.18 2.60 -4.66
CA ILE A 4 5.16 4.05 -4.50
C ILE A 4 6.13 4.39 -3.38
N PHE A 5 7.08 5.27 -3.68
CA PHE A 5 8.01 5.80 -2.69
C PHE A 5 7.92 7.33 -2.68
N VAL A 6 7.90 7.89 -1.48
CA VAL A 6 8.03 9.33 -1.25
C VAL A 6 9.26 9.52 -0.38
N SER A 7 10.19 10.37 -0.83
CA SER A 7 11.40 10.68 -0.07
C SER A 7 11.05 11.12 1.36
N PRO A 8 11.79 10.67 2.39
CA PRO A 8 11.45 10.95 3.80
C PRO A 8 11.20 12.43 4.10
N GLU A 9 12.00 13.32 3.52
CA GLU A 9 11.86 14.79 3.65
C GLU A 9 10.53 15.35 3.09
N ASN A 10 9.88 14.60 2.20
CA ASN A 10 8.65 14.97 1.50
C ASN A 10 7.42 14.14 1.97
N GLN A 11 7.61 13.25 2.95
CA GLN A 11 6.52 12.48 3.54
C GLN A 11 5.60 13.38 4.38
N ARG A 12 4.38 12.91 4.66
CA ARG A 12 3.36 13.63 5.45
C ARG A 12 2.89 14.97 4.86
N ALA A 13 3.40 15.39 3.70
CA ALA A 13 2.94 16.54 2.94
C ALA A 13 1.74 16.23 2.00
N GLY A 14 1.11 15.06 2.15
CA GLY A 14 -0.03 14.64 1.32
C GLY A 14 0.33 14.13 -0.08
N ILE A 15 1.61 14.06 -0.45
CA ILE A 15 2.06 13.57 -1.77
C ILE A 15 1.60 12.14 -2.03
N GLY A 16 1.80 11.23 -1.07
CA GLY A 16 1.35 9.84 -1.20
C GLY A 16 -0.15 9.73 -1.46
N LYS A 17 -0.97 10.56 -0.80
CA LYS A 17 -2.42 10.64 -1.02
C LYS A 17 -2.75 11.14 -2.42
N GLN A 18 -2.04 12.16 -2.92
CA GLN A 18 -2.24 12.66 -4.29
C GLN A 18 -1.91 11.59 -5.34
N LEU A 19 -0.78 10.89 -5.18
CA LEU A 19 -0.38 9.79 -6.05
C LEU A 19 -1.41 8.65 -6.03
N MET A 20 -1.86 8.26 -4.83
CA MET A 20 -2.86 7.21 -4.68
C MET A 20 -4.20 7.59 -5.32
N ASN A 21 -4.68 8.82 -5.09
CA ASN A 21 -5.90 9.32 -5.72
C ASN A 21 -5.79 9.34 -7.25
N HIS A 22 -4.63 9.69 -7.79
CA HIS A 22 -4.39 9.65 -9.22
C HIS A 22 -4.41 8.22 -9.77
N ALA A 23 -3.80 7.26 -9.06
CA ALA A 23 -3.84 5.84 -9.44
C ALA A 23 -5.27 5.27 -9.43
N LYS A 24 -6.06 5.59 -8.39
CA LYS A 24 -7.47 5.17 -8.26
C LYS A 24 -8.38 5.72 -9.35
N LYS A 25 -8.03 6.85 -9.97
CA LYS A 25 -8.77 7.38 -11.13
C LYS A 25 -8.52 6.60 -12.43
N GLN A 26 -7.44 5.81 -12.49
CA GLN A 26 -7.03 5.08 -13.68
C GLN A 26 -7.36 3.58 -13.62
N ARG A 27 -7.67 3.07 -12.43
CA ARG A 27 -7.91 1.66 -12.16
C ARG A 27 -9.07 1.52 -11.19
N ASP A 28 -10.04 0.68 -11.55
CA ASP A 28 -11.20 0.40 -10.69
C ASP A 28 -10.80 -0.38 -9.43
N ASN A 29 -9.78 -1.24 -9.56
CA ASN A 29 -9.21 -2.01 -8.46
C ASN A 29 -7.68 -1.88 -8.46
N ILE A 30 -7.13 -1.60 -7.28
CA ILE A 30 -5.69 -1.63 -7.00
C ILE A 30 -5.45 -2.69 -5.94
N VAL A 31 -4.61 -3.67 -6.27
CA VAL A 31 -4.11 -4.68 -5.34
C VAL A 31 -2.62 -4.43 -5.10
N LEU A 32 -2.20 -4.54 -3.85
CA LEU A 32 -0.79 -4.35 -3.44
C LEU A 32 -0.42 -5.31 -2.32
N SER A 33 0.89 -5.54 -2.16
CA SER A 33 1.46 -6.19 -0.99
C SER A 33 2.14 -5.15 -0.08
N VAL A 34 2.03 -5.32 1.22
CA VAL A 34 2.75 -4.52 2.22
C VAL A 34 3.28 -5.42 3.32
N TYR A 35 4.59 -5.33 3.59
CA TYR A 35 5.19 -6.03 4.73
C TYR A 35 4.53 -5.58 6.04
N LYS A 36 4.27 -6.54 6.92
CA LYS A 36 3.64 -6.29 8.23
C LYS A 36 4.44 -5.33 9.09
N GLU A 37 5.77 -5.42 9.01
CA GLU A 37 6.69 -4.53 9.74
C GLU A 37 6.63 -3.08 9.24
N ASN A 38 6.11 -2.84 8.03
CA ASN A 38 5.93 -1.50 7.49
C ASN A 38 4.59 -0.91 7.94
N GLU A 39 4.45 -0.71 9.25
CA GLU A 39 3.24 -0.16 9.86
C GLU A 39 2.85 1.19 9.27
N SER A 40 3.83 2.01 8.88
CA SER A 40 3.56 3.32 8.25
C SER A 40 2.83 3.16 6.91
N SER A 41 3.27 2.24 6.06
CA SER A 41 2.63 2.00 4.76
C SER A 41 1.30 1.29 4.94
N PHE A 42 1.22 0.32 5.86
CA PHE A 42 -0.02 -0.37 6.18
C PHE A 42 -1.12 0.60 6.63
N ASN A 43 -0.81 1.46 7.61
CA ASN A 43 -1.73 2.49 8.09
C ASN A 43 -2.07 3.52 7.00
N PHE A 44 -1.11 3.86 6.14
CA PHE A 44 -1.38 4.70 4.98
C PHE A 44 -2.42 4.06 4.06
N TYR A 45 -2.25 2.79 3.65
CA TYR A 45 -3.20 2.11 2.76
C TYR A 45 -4.59 1.95 3.40
N LEU A 46 -4.67 1.60 4.69
CA LEU A 46 -5.94 1.59 5.43
C LEU A 46 -6.63 2.97 5.39
N SER A 47 -5.88 4.05 5.64
CA SER A 47 -6.43 5.42 5.56
C SER A 47 -6.90 5.83 4.16
N GLN A 48 -6.36 5.17 3.12
CA GLN A 48 -6.80 5.37 1.75
C GLN A 48 -8.00 4.48 1.39
N GLY A 49 -8.51 3.65 2.30
CA GLY A 49 -9.67 2.78 2.08
C GLY A 49 -9.33 1.44 1.42
N PHE A 50 -8.10 0.96 1.58
CA PHE A 50 -7.77 -0.43 1.26
C PHE A 50 -8.20 -1.35 2.40
N THR A 51 -8.52 -2.59 2.07
CA THR A 51 -8.78 -3.66 3.05
C THR A 51 -7.83 -4.83 2.84
N VAL A 52 -7.50 -5.54 3.92
CA VAL A 52 -6.71 -6.77 3.87
C VAL A 52 -7.54 -7.87 3.20
N VAL A 53 -6.97 -8.51 2.19
CA VAL A 53 -7.57 -9.63 1.45
C VAL A 53 -6.94 -10.95 1.87
N SER A 54 -5.62 -10.95 2.11
CA SER A 54 -4.89 -12.12 2.58
C SER A 54 -3.61 -11.73 3.31
N GLU A 55 -3.06 -12.70 4.02
CA GLU A 55 -1.76 -12.63 4.68
C GLU A 55 -0.92 -13.81 4.19
N GLN A 56 0.34 -13.56 3.86
CA GLN A 56 1.28 -14.59 3.41
C GLN A 56 2.70 -14.27 3.89
N ILE A 57 3.56 -15.29 3.85
CA ILE A 57 4.99 -15.12 4.03
C ILE A 57 5.60 -14.95 2.64
N ASP A 58 6.35 -13.88 2.43
CA ASP A 58 7.16 -13.72 1.25
C ASP A 58 8.29 -14.77 1.28
N GLU A 59 8.20 -15.78 0.43
CA GLU A 59 9.15 -16.91 0.41
C GLU A 59 10.61 -16.50 0.12
N HIS A 60 10.83 -15.33 -0.48
CA HIS A 60 12.18 -14.86 -0.82
C HIS A 60 12.86 -14.19 0.36
N THR A 61 12.09 -13.54 1.23
CA THR A 61 12.62 -12.74 2.33
C THR A 61 12.32 -13.36 3.69
N GLY A 62 11.31 -14.23 3.78
CA GLY A 62 10.81 -14.82 5.03
C GLY A 62 9.91 -13.88 5.84
N HIS A 63 9.66 -12.66 5.35
CA HIS A 63 8.87 -11.66 6.06
C HIS A 63 7.37 -11.83 5.80
N GLN A 64 6.55 -11.53 6.80
CA GLN A 64 5.10 -11.53 6.63
C GLN A 64 4.64 -10.29 5.85
N GLU A 65 3.73 -10.47 4.90
CA GLU A 65 3.09 -9.40 4.16
C GLU A 65 1.56 -9.57 4.09
N TYR A 66 0.87 -8.44 4.00
CA TYR A 66 -0.55 -8.37 3.68
C TYR A 66 -0.73 -8.09 2.20
N THR A 67 -1.64 -8.82 1.56
CA THR A 67 -2.25 -8.38 0.30
C THR A 67 -3.45 -7.50 0.63
N MET A 68 -3.50 -6.30 0.07
CA MET A 68 -4.59 -5.35 0.26
C MET A 68 -5.23 -4.94 -1.07
N SER A 69 -6.53 -4.63 -1.05
CA SER A 69 -7.32 -4.26 -2.24
C SER A 69 -8.19 -3.03 -1.98
N THR A 70 -8.46 -2.24 -3.04
CA THR A 70 -9.45 -1.15 -2.99
C THR A 70 -10.88 -1.59 -3.29
N SER A 71 -11.05 -2.77 -3.88
CA SER A 71 -12.36 -3.37 -4.16
C SER A 71 -12.59 -4.56 -3.23
N ILE A 72 -13.79 -4.64 -2.65
CA ILE A 72 -14.27 -5.77 -1.86
C ILE A 72 -15.32 -6.51 -2.70
#